data_AF-A0A0C2XJA3-F1
#
_entry.id   AF-A0A0C2XJA3-F1
#
_cell.length_a   1.000
_cell.length_b   1.000
_cell.length_c   1.000
_cell.angle_alpha   90.00
_cell.angle_beta   90.00
_cell.angle_gamma   90.00
#
_symmetry.space_group_name_H-M   'P 1'
#
loop_
_entity.id
_entity.type
_entity.pdbx_description
1 polymer ?
#
loop_
_entity_poly.entity_id
_entity_poly.type
_entity_poly.pdbx_seq_one_letter_code
_entity_poly.pdbx_strand_id
1 'polypeptide(L)'
;MCDNATNNDTLIAEFATHVERVTKKPYDHKKRQLRCLAHIVNLATQALLTAHSKSDHYNPVNPDAALVASRGTQRDEIGLIRAICIKERSSAQRKELFKKIQLREEDDHDVDYFIGRLGLAEKDPQKRRKITDLELTTSEWDRVKLLLDLLSVSALTKDLCS
;
A
#
# COMPACT_ATOMS: atom_id res chain seq x y z
N MET A 1 6.78 -12.46 2.01
CA MET A 1 6.41 -11.39 2.94
C MET A 1 6.99 -11.78 4.30
N CYS A 2 8.03 -11.08 4.77
CA CYS A 2 8.73 -11.43 6.00
C CYS A 2 7.95 -10.86 7.19
N ASP A 3 7.06 -11.66 7.78
CA ASP A 3 6.45 -11.33 9.05
C ASP A 3 7.50 -11.44 10.16
N ASN A 4 7.98 -10.29 10.61
CA ASN A 4 8.92 -10.16 11.72
C ASN A 4 8.23 -10.39 13.09
N ALA A 5 6.98 -10.86 13.12
CA ALA A 5 6.38 -11.45 14.31
C ALA A 5 6.76 -12.93 14.47
N THR A 6 6.95 -13.68 13.37
CA THR A 6 7.30 -15.10 13.44
C THR A 6 8.72 -15.34 13.96
N ASN A 7 9.63 -14.38 13.79
CA ASN A 7 11.03 -14.55 14.20
C ASN A 7 11.30 -14.34 15.70
N ASN A 8 10.33 -13.83 16.47
CA ASN A 8 10.45 -13.72 17.92
C ASN A 8 9.63 -14.77 18.68
N ASP A 9 8.93 -15.65 17.98
CA ASP A 9 8.14 -16.73 18.59
C ASP A 9 9.00 -17.62 19.47
N THR A 10 10.18 -18.01 18.99
CA THR A 10 11.12 -18.84 19.76
C THR A 10 11.57 -18.13 21.05
N LEU A 11 11.88 -16.84 20.97
CA LEU A 11 12.30 -16.04 22.13
C LEU A 11 11.15 -15.88 23.15
N ILE A 12 9.94 -15.59 22.68
CA ILE A 12 8.77 -15.38 23.54
C ILE A 12 8.28 -16.70 24.14
N ALA A 13 8.46 -17.83 23.46
CA ALA A 13 8.23 -19.17 24.00
C ALA A 13 9.20 -19.51 25.14
N GLU A 14 10.50 -19.27 24.96
CA GLU A 14 11.51 -19.46 26.02
C GLU A 14 11.25 -18.55 27.23
N PHE A 15 10.89 -17.29 26.98
CA PHE A 15 10.52 -16.35 28.02
C PHE A 15 9.30 -16.82 28.83
N ALA A 16 8.30 -17.40 28.15
CA ALA A 16 7.11 -17.95 28.79
C ALA A 16 7.45 -19.10 29.74
N THR A 17 8.27 -20.05 29.29
CA THR A 17 8.75 -21.16 30.14
C THR A 17 9.45 -20.63 31.39
N HIS A 18 10.27 -19.58 31.25
CA HIS A 18 10.95 -18.98 32.40
C HIS A 18 9.97 -18.28 33.37
N VAL A 19 9.00 -17.52 32.86
CA VAL A 19 8.00 -16.82 33.67
C VAL A 19 7.11 -17.81 34.41
N GLU A 20 6.63 -18.88 33.76
CA GLU A 20 5.81 -19.91 34.38
C GLU A 20 6.56 -20.63 35.51
N ARG A 21 7.85 -20.93 35.30
CA ARG A 21 8.71 -21.56 36.30
C ARG A 21 8.86 -20.72 37.57
N VAL A 22 9.04 -19.40 37.41
CA VAL A 22 9.30 -18.48 38.54
C VAL A 22 8.01 -18.04 39.22
N THR A 23 6.97 -17.75 38.44
CA THR A 23 5.73 -17.16 38.97
C THR A 23 4.64 -18.19 39.28
N LYS A 24 4.80 -19.44 38.82
CA LYS A 24 3.81 -20.51 38.88
C LYS A 24 2.47 -20.17 38.20
N LYS A 25 2.43 -19.09 37.40
CA LYS A 25 1.24 -18.64 36.67
C LYS A 25 1.42 -18.93 35.19
N PRO A 26 0.37 -19.40 34.49
CA PRO A 26 0.43 -19.68 33.07
C PRO A 26 0.71 -18.39 32.27
N TYR A 27 1.62 -18.47 31.30
CA TYR A 27 1.98 -17.38 30.40
C TYR A 27 1.70 -17.79 28.95
N ASP A 28 0.59 -17.29 28.41
CA ASP A 28 0.22 -17.51 27.01
C ASP A 28 1.06 -16.61 26.08
N HIS A 29 2.17 -17.17 25.59
CA HIS A 29 3.13 -16.50 24.72
C HIS A 29 2.54 -16.15 23.35
N LYS A 30 1.56 -16.92 22.85
CA LYS A 30 0.88 -16.65 21.58
C LYS A 30 -0.02 -15.42 21.67
N LYS A 31 -0.67 -15.21 22.82
CA LYS A 31 -1.47 -14.00 23.08
C LYS A 31 -0.65 -12.78 23.45
N ARG A 32 0.65 -12.95 23.74
CA ARG A 32 1.56 -11.90 24.24
C ARG A 32 2.78 -11.69 23.35
N GLN A 33 2.66 -12.05 22.07
CA GLN A 33 3.69 -11.76 21.07
C GLN A 33 3.98 -10.26 21.01
N LEU A 34 5.26 -9.90 21.12
CA LEU A 34 5.70 -8.53 20.92
C LEU A 34 5.71 -8.25 19.42
N ARG A 35 4.77 -7.43 18.94
CA ARG A 35 4.82 -6.92 17.57
C ARG A 35 5.76 -5.72 17.55
N CYS A 36 6.68 -5.66 16.60
CA CYS A 36 7.48 -4.44 16.44
C CYS A 36 6.57 -3.27 16.08
N LEU A 37 6.96 -2.04 16.45
CA LEU A 37 6.20 -0.84 16.12
C LEU A 37 5.91 -0.76 14.61
N ALA A 38 6.89 -1.14 13.78
CA ALA A 38 6.72 -1.20 12.32
C ALA A 38 5.59 -2.16 11.88
N HIS A 39 5.42 -3.30 12.57
CA HIS A 39 4.34 -4.24 12.29
C HIS A 39 2.98 -3.71 12.73
N ILE A 40 2.90 -3.05 13.89
CA ILE A 40 1.66 -2.42 14.37
C ILE A 40 1.22 -1.32 13.41
N VAL A 41 2.15 -0.47 12.95
CA VAL A 41 1.89 0.56 11.95
C VAL A 41 1.41 -0.08 10.64
N ASN A 42 2.09 -1.10 10.14
CA ASN A 42 1.69 -1.83 8.93
C ASN A 42 0.25 -2.40 9.03
N LEU A 43 -0.11 -3.00 10.17
CA LEU A 43 -1.45 -3.54 10.38
C LEU A 43 -2.52 -2.44 10.47
N ALA A 44 -2.22 -1.34 11.17
CA ALA A 44 -3.11 -0.19 11.25
C ALA A 44 -3.33 0.44 9.86
N THR A 45 -2.27 0.58 9.05
CA THR A 45 -2.38 1.03 7.66
C THR A 45 -3.21 0.07 6.83
N GLN A 46 -3.00 -1.25 6.95
CA GLN A 46 -3.82 -2.24 6.24
C GLN A 46 -5.29 -2.15 6.62
N ALA A 47 -5.62 -1.99 7.91
CA ALA A 47 -6.99 -1.82 8.38
C ALA A 47 -7.63 -0.54 7.85
N LEU A 48 -6.91 0.59 7.89
CA LEU A 48 -7.35 1.86 7.33
C LEU A 48 -7.63 1.73 5.83
N LEU A 49 -6.69 1.17 5.07
CA LEU A 49 -6.86 0.98 3.63
C LEU A 49 -8.04 0.05 3.32
N THR A 50 -8.24 -1.02 4.09
CA THR A 50 -9.37 -1.96 3.90
C THR A 50 -10.72 -1.31 4.24
N ALA A 51 -10.77 -0.40 5.22
CA ALA A 51 -11.98 0.33 5.55
C ALA A 51 -12.39 1.35 4.46
N HIS A 52 -11.42 1.88 3.73
CA HIS A 52 -11.62 2.97 2.76
C HIS A 52 -11.47 2.54 1.29
N SER A 53 -11.02 1.31 1.01
CA SER A 53 -10.85 0.77 -0.33
C SER A 53 -11.54 -0.59 -0.45
N LYS A 54 -12.31 -0.77 -1.53
CA LYS A 54 -12.90 -2.08 -1.88
C LYS A 54 -11.96 -2.88 -2.79
N SER A 55 -10.81 -2.32 -3.17
CA SER A 55 -9.81 -3.02 -3.96
C SER A 55 -9.21 -4.20 -3.18
N ASP A 56 -9.18 -5.37 -3.81
CA ASP A 56 -8.57 -6.56 -3.24
C ASP A 56 -7.10 -6.31 -2.90
N HIS A 57 -6.60 -7.00 -1.87
CA HIS A 57 -5.18 -6.99 -1.57
C HIS A 57 -4.37 -7.49 -2.78
N TYR A 58 -3.25 -6.83 -3.07
CA TYR A 58 -2.36 -7.14 -4.18
C TYR A 58 -1.98 -8.62 -4.13
N ASN A 59 -2.40 -9.34 -5.17
CA ASN A 59 -2.06 -10.74 -5.33
C ASN A 59 -0.90 -10.87 -6.32
N PRO A 60 0.32 -11.25 -5.87
CA PRO A 60 1.47 -11.39 -6.77
C PRO A 60 1.30 -12.53 -7.78
N VAL A 61 0.36 -13.46 -7.55
CA VAL A 61 0.05 -14.58 -8.46
C VAL A 61 -0.86 -14.13 -9.61
N ASN A 62 -1.65 -13.06 -9.42
CA ASN A 62 -2.52 -12.50 -10.45
C ASN A 62 -2.57 -10.95 -10.34
N PRO A 63 -1.51 -10.26 -10.79
CA PRO A 63 -1.37 -8.81 -10.61
C PRO A 63 -2.41 -7.99 -11.40
N ASP A 64 -3.04 -8.59 -12.41
CA ASP A 64 -4.03 -7.92 -13.27
C ASP A 64 -5.47 -8.07 -12.77
N ALA A 65 -5.75 -8.95 -11.79
CA ALA A 65 -7.08 -9.11 -11.19
C ALA A 65 -7.55 -7.83 -10.46
N ALA A 66 -6.62 -7.03 -9.95
CA ALA A 66 -6.89 -5.77 -9.25
C ALA A 66 -7.28 -4.61 -10.18
N LEU A 67 -7.25 -4.79 -11.51
CA LEU A 67 -7.44 -3.72 -12.51
C LEU A 67 -8.91 -3.49 -12.88
N VAL A 68 -9.84 -3.76 -11.97
CA VAL A 68 -11.25 -3.46 -12.19
C VAL A 68 -11.52 -2.12 -11.52
N ALA A 69 -11.37 -1.04 -12.29
CA ALA A 69 -11.92 0.26 -11.93
C ALA A 69 -13.43 0.04 -11.74
N SER A 70 -13.85 -0.14 -10.49
CA SER A 70 -15.26 -0.40 -10.16
C SER A 70 -16.06 0.81 -10.60
N ARG A 71 -16.89 0.64 -11.63
CA ARG A 71 -17.80 1.68 -12.13
C ARG A 71 -18.95 1.83 -11.15
N GLY A 72 -18.72 2.61 -10.09
CA GLY A 72 -19.74 3.17 -9.19
C GLY A 72 -19.79 4.69 -9.31
N THR A 73 -20.68 5.35 -8.56
CA THR A 73 -20.79 6.82 -8.49
C THR A 73 -19.53 7.51 -7.94
N GLN A 74 -18.67 6.77 -7.27
CA GLN A 74 -17.37 7.21 -6.78
C GLN A 74 -16.36 6.08 -7.05
N ARG A 75 -15.27 6.39 -7.78
CA ARG A 75 -14.18 5.43 -8.01
C ARG A 75 -13.36 5.28 -6.73
N ASP A 76 -12.84 4.08 -6.49
CA ASP A 76 -11.94 3.81 -5.36
C ASP A 76 -10.55 4.40 -5.65
N GLU A 77 -10.30 5.65 -5.23
CA GLU A 77 -9.07 6.36 -5.56
C GLU A 77 -7.82 5.66 -4.98
N ILE A 78 -7.95 5.08 -3.78
CA ILE A 78 -6.89 4.26 -3.17
C ILE A 78 -6.60 3.05 -4.05
N GLY A 79 -7.64 2.37 -4.54
CA GLY A 79 -7.53 1.27 -5.49
C GLY A 79 -6.88 1.68 -6.81
N LEU A 80 -7.19 2.86 -7.35
CA LEU A 80 -6.57 3.40 -8.56
C LEU A 80 -5.07 3.66 -8.37
N ILE A 81 -4.70 4.38 -7.29
CA ILE A 81 -3.29 4.65 -6.96
C ILE A 81 -2.51 3.34 -6.77
N ARG A 82 -3.13 2.35 -6.13
CA ARG A 82 -2.55 1.01 -5.97
C ARG A 82 -2.35 0.33 -7.32
N ALA A 83 -3.34 0.35 -8.20
CA ALA A 83 -3.25 -0.23 -9.54
C ALA A 83 -2.14 0.41 -10.37
N ILE A 84 -1.99 1.74 -10.30
CA ILE A 84 -0.89 2.49 -10.93
C ILE A 84 0.46 2.01 -10.38
N CYS A 85 0.61 1.95 -9.05
CA CYS A 85 1.83 1.43 -8.41
C CYS A 85 2.18 0.01 -8.89
N ILE A 86 1.17 -0.87 -9.01
CA ILE A 86 1.38 -2.23 -9.52
C ILE A 86 1.84 -2.21 -10.98
N LYS A 87 1.23 -1.38 -11.82
CA LYS A 87 1.62 -1.27 -13.22
C LYS A 87 3.03 -0.71 -13.38
N GLU A 88 3.41 0.30 -12.63
CA GLU A 88 4.78 0.82 -12.57
C GLU A 88 5.78 -0.29 -12.26
N ARG A 89 5.51 -1.09 -11.23
CA ARG A 89 6.42 -2.15 -10.75
C ARG A 89 6.38 -3.45 -11.55
N SER A 90 5.36 -3.64 -12.39
CA SER A 90 5.16 -4.90 -13.12
C SER A 90 6.24 -5.25 -14.14
N SER A 91 7.09 -4.30 -14.54
CA SER A 91 8.30 -4.59 -15.31
C SER A 91 9.41 -3.59 -15.03
N ALA A 92 10.67 -4.03 -15.15
CA ALA A 92 11.83 -3.16 -15.01
C ALA A 92 11.78 -1.98 -16.01
N GLN A 93 11.28 -2.22 -17.22
CA GLN A 93 11.13 -1.19 -18.24
C GLN A 93 10.15 -0.09 -17.82
N ARG A 94 9.04 -0.45 -17.18
CA ARG A 94 8.02 0.51 -16.71
C ARG A 94 8.56 1.35 -15.54
N LYS A 95 9.26 0.72 -14.62
CA LYS A 95 9.95 1.40 -13.52
C LYS A 95 11.00 2.41 -14.01
N GLU A 96 11.84 2.01 -14.95
CA GLU A 96 12.82 2.92 -15.56
C GLU A 96 12.15 4.04 -16.37
N LEU A 97 11.04 3.75 -17.05
CA LEU A 97 10.26 4.78 -17.74
C LEU A 97 9.71 5.82 -16.74
N PHE A 98 9.12 5.37 -15.64
CA PHE A 98 8.57 6.26 -14.62
C PHE A 98 9.66 7.11 -13.98
N LYS A 99 10.80 6.50 -13.62
CA LYS A 99 11.97 7.23 -13.11
C LYS A 99 12.46 8.31 -14.09
N LYS A 100 12.49 8.02 -15.40
CA LYS A 100 12.85 9.01 -16.43
C LYS A 100 11.80 10.10 -16.62
N ILE A 101 10.56 9.87 -16.22
CA ILE A 101 9.51 10.89 -16.22
C ILE A 101 9.78 11.85 -15.05
N GLN A 102 9.96 11.31 -13.85
CA GLN A 102 10.26 12.08 -12.62
C GLN A 102 11.55 12.92 -12.66
N LEU A 103 12.50 12.57 -13.54
CA LEU A 103 13.74 13.32 -13.71
C LEU A 103 13.60 14.51 -14.68
N ARG A 104 12.48 14.63 -15.38
CA ARG A 104 12.15 15.83 -16.14
C ARG A 104 11.62 16.81 -15.11
N GLU A 105 12.21 17.99 -14.99
CA GLU A 105 11.82 19.02 -14.01
C GLU A 105 10.45 19.68 -14.37
N GLU A 106 9.48 18.90 -14.85
CA GLU A 106 8.12 19.31 -15.18
C GLU A 106 7.18 18.80 -14.08
N ASP A 107 6.59 19.72 -13.32
CA ASP A 107 5.92 19.39 -12.04
C ASP A 107 4.45 18.92 -12.19
N ASP A 108 4.02 18.15 -11.18
CA ASP A 108 2.66 17.70 -10.80
C ASP A 108 1.88 16.74 -11.74
N HIS A 109 2.38 16.35 -12.93
CA HIS A 109 1.65 15.47 -13.87
C HIS A 109 2.36 14.18 -14.31
N ASP A 110 3.42 13.78 -13.61
CA ASP A 110 4.21 12.58 -13.95
C ASP A 110 3.35 11.31 -14.08
N VAL A 111 2.38 11.16 -13.18
CA VAL A 111 1.50 9.99 -13.13
C VAL A 111 0.58 9.96 -14.34
N ASP A 112 -0.06 11.07 -14.67
CA ASP A 112 -0.96 11.17 -15.83
C ASP A 112 -0.17 10.97 -17.13
N TYR A 113 1.01 11.60 -17.24
CA TYR A 113 1.90 11.42 -18.37
C TYR A 113 2.36 9.97 -18.52
N PHE A 114 2.69 9.30 -17.41
CA PHE A 114 3.04 7.89 -17.40
C PHE A 114 1.91 6.99 -17.89
N ILE A 115 0.68 7.21 -17.40
CA ILE A 115 -0.49 6.43 -17.82
C ILE A 115 -0.77 6.64 -19.32
N GLY A 116 -0.75 7.89 -19.79
CA GLY A 116 -0.93 8.22 -21.20
C GLY A 116 0.13 7.55 -22.09
N ARG A 117 1.40 7.57 -21.66
CA ARG A 117 2.51 6.87 -22.34
C ARG A 117 2.30 5.36 -22.40
N LEU A 118 1.81 4.74 -21.33
CA LEU A 118 1.49 3.31 -21.32
C LEU A 118 0.32 2.99 -22.25
N GLY A 119 -0.72 3.82 -22.26
CA GLY A 119 -1.87 3.66 -23.14
C GLY A 119 -1.48 3.72 -24.62
N LEU A 120 -0.65 4.69 -25.00
CA LEU A 120 -0.15 4.83 -26.37
C LEU A 120 0.71 3.64 -26.82
N ALA A 121 1.48 3.04 -25.92
CA ALA A 121 2.33 1.89 -26.23
C ALA A 121 1.55 0.56 -26.31
N GLU A 122 0.37 0.47 -25.71
CA GLU A 122 -0.46 -0.74 -25.70
C GLU A 122 -1.17 -0.93 -27.04
N LYS A 123 -1.01 -2.11 -27.66
CA LYS A 123 -1.61 -2.43 -28.96
C LYS A 123 -3.04 -2.93 -28.83
N ASP A 124 -3.33 -3.64 -27.75
CA ASP A 124 -4.65 -4.22 -27.47
C ASP A 124 -5.64 -3.11 -27.04
N PRO A 125 -6.74 -2.86 -27.78
CA PRO A 125 -7.69 -1.80 -27.46
C PRO A 125 -8.37 -1.97 -26.09
N GLN A 126 -8.63 -3.21 -25.67
CA GLN A 126 -9.27 -3.47 -24.37
C GLN A 126 -8.29 -3.21 -23.23
N LYS A 127 -7.03 -3.64 -23.37
CA LYS A 127 -5.99 -3.36 -22.37
C LYS A 127 -5.65 -1.88 -22.32
N ARG A 128 -5.59 -1.21 -23.47
CA ARG A 128 -5.38 0.24 -23.57
C ARG A 128 -6.47 0.97 -22.78
N ARG A 129 -7.74 0.62 -22.99
CA ARG A 129 -8.85 1.22 -22.24
C ARG A 129 -8.72 1.00 -20.73
N LYS A 130 -8.34 -0.20 -20.30
CA LYS A 130 -8.09 -0.49 -18.88
C LYS A 130 -6.96 0.37 -18.29
N ILE A 131 -5.93 0.69 -19.08
CA ILE A 131 -4.83 1.55 -18.66
C ILE A 131 -5.30 3.01 -18.57
N THR A 132 -5.99 3.52 -19.58
CA THR A 132 -6.49 4.91 -19.57
C THR A 132 -7.57 5.13 -18.52
N ASP A 133 -8.37 4.12 -18.20
CA ASP A 133 -9.36 4.18 -17.11
C ASP A 133 -8.70 4.32 -15.71
N LEU A 134 -7.36 4.20 -15.60
CA LEU A 134 -6.61 4.48 -14.37
C LEU A 134 -6.34 5.98 -14.15
N GLU A 135 -6.52 6.83 -15.16
CA GLU A 135 -6.31 8.27 -14.99
C GLU A 135 -7.29 8.83 -13.96
N LEU A 136 -6.74 9.57 -12.99
CA LEU A 136 -7.51 10.26 -11.96
C LEU A 136 -7.97 11.61 -12.51
N THR A 137 -9.19 12.00 -12.15
CA THR A 137 -9.68 13.36 -12.35
C THR A 137 -9.05 14.30 -11.33
N THR A 138 -9.08 15.60 -11.60
CA THR A 138 -8.62 16.63 -10.65
C THR A 138 -9.26 16.47 -9.27
N SER A 139 -10.58 16.23 -9.21
CA SER A 139 -11.28 16.05 -7.93
C SER A 139 -10.83 14.80 -7.16
N GLU A 140 -10.40 13.74 -7.85
CA GLU A 140 -9.87 12.53 -7.22
C GLU A 140 -8.46 12.78 -6.72
N TRP A 141 -7.65 13.53 -7.47
CA TRP A 141 -6.35 14.01 -6.98
C TRP A 141 -6.49 14.87 -5.73
N ASP A 142 -7.47 15.77 -5.66
CA ASP A 142 -7.73 16.59 -4.46
C ASP A 142 -8.06 15.71 -3.24
N ARG A 143 -8.85 14.64 -3.42
CA ARG A 143 -9.17 13.70 -2.34
C ARG A 143 -7.96 12.87 -1.91
N VAL A 144 -7.10 12.48 -2.85
CA VAL A 144 -5.84 11.80 -2.54
C VAL A 144 -4.91 12.73 -1.76
N LYS A 145 -4.79 14.01 -2.18
CA LYS A 145 -4.01 15.03 -1.46
C LYS A 145 -4.54 15.22 -0.03
N LEU A 146 -5.86 15.35 0.16
CA LEU A 146 -6.48 15.43 1.48
C LEU A 146 -6.15 14.21 2.37
N LEU A 147 -6.18 12.99 1.80
CA LEU A 147 -5.81 11.78 2.54
C LEU A 147 -4.33 11.81 2.95
N LEU A 148 -3.42 12.22 2.06
CA LEU A 148 -2.00 12.38 2.37
C LEU A 148 -1.78 13.42 3.47
N ASP A 149 -2.50 14.54 3.42
CA ASP A 149 -2.43 15.59 4.44
C ASP A 149 -2.89 15.06 5.81
N LEU A 150 -4.01 14.33 5.87
CA LEU A 150 -4.49 13.69 7.10
C LEU A 150 -3.47 12.69 7.66
N LEU A 151 -2.84 11.91 6.80
CA LEU A 151 -1.78 10.98 7.20
C LEU A 151 -0.51 11.71 7.66
N SER A 152 -0.19 12.87 7.09
CA SER A 152 0.97 13.68 7.48
C SER A 152 0.82 14.30 8.88
N VAL A 153 -0.40 14.70 9.27
CA VAL A 153 -0.69 15.23 10.63
C VAL A 153 -0.44 14.17 11.72
N SER A 154 -0.63 12.89 11.39
CA SER A 154 -0.30 11.78 12.30
C SER A 154 1.21 11.61 12.55
N ALA A 155 2.07 12.17 11.69
CA ALA A 155 3.51 12.18 11.87
C ALA A 155 3.98 13.33 12.77
N LEU A 156 3.37 14.53 12.65
CA LEU A 156 3.72 15.73 13.42
C LEU A 156 3.37 15.65 14.91
N THR A 157 2.43 14.78 15.30
CA THR A 157 2.08 14.57 16.71
C THR A 157 3.14 13.79 17.49
N LYS A 158 4.15 13.21 16.83
CA LYS A 158 5.32 12.62 17.50
C LYS A 158 6.28 13.67 18.05
N ASP A 159 6.38 14.83 17.40
CA ASP A 159 7.31 15.89 17.81
C ASP A 159 6.78 16.74 18.99
N LEU A 160 5.50 16.62 19.32
CA LEU A 160 4.88 17.27 20.49
C LEU A 160 4.88 16.41 21.77
N CYS A 161 5.31 15.14 21.68
CA CYS A 161 5.45 14.22 22.81
C CYS A 161 6.91 13.83 23.10
N SER A 162 7.88 14.61 22.61
CA SER A 162 9.30 14.46 22.92
C SER A 162 9.73 15.34 24.10
#